data_AF-A0A559KCJ4-F1
#
_entry.id   AF-A0A559KCJ4-F1
#
_cell.length_a   1.000
_cell.length_b   1.000
_cell.length_c   1.000
_cell.angle_alpha   90.00
_cell.angle_beta   90.00
_cell.angle_gamma   90.00
#
_symmetry.space_group_name_H-M   'P 1'
#
loop_
_entity.id
_entity.type
_entity.pdbx_description
1 polymer ?
#
loop_
_entity_poly.entity_id
_entity_poly.type
_entity_poly.pdbx_seq_one_letter_code
_entity_poly.pdbx_strand_id
1 'polypeptide(L)'
;MPTGYTHDVSEGKITDVKDYIMQCARAFGATIMMRDEPLGTPIPEFEPSTYSKNAIEKARERLKELQCMSNDEIEAQTEGEYQSELKRKKKYAQEKLETKNRYTKMLVDVYAWQAPTSDHGKLKQFCIDQLKESIKWDCDNMEGYYNPESVKKQTAQEWLNSNIERCLRDIEYHSKEWEKEVERTNERNLWVKQLRDSFN
;
A
#
# COMPACT_ATOMS: atom_id res chain seq x y z
N MET A 1 -11.18 -35.47 11.91
CA MET A 1 -10.54 -35.15 10.62
C MET A 1 -9.10 -34.76 10.91
N PRO A 2 -8.10 -35.31 10.20
CA PRO A 2 -6.72 -34.84 10.28
C PRO A 2 -6.62 -33.34 9.96
N THR A 3 -5.66 -32.64 10.56
CA THR A 3 -5.36 -31.25 10.17
C THR A 3 -4.50 -31.26 8.91
N GLY A 4 -4.34 -30.10 8.26
CA GLY A 4 -3.43 -29.99 7.11
C GLY A 4 -2.00 -30.47 7.41
N TYR A 5 -1.55 -30.36 8.67
CA TYR A 5 -0.22 -30.80 9.10
C TYR A 5 -0.15 -32.29 9.45
N THR A 6 -1.27 -32.94 9.82
CA THR A 6 -1.29 -34.37 10.20
C THR A 6 -1.86 -35.27 9.11
N HIS A 7 -2.41 -34.70 8.03
CA HIS A 7 -2.99 -35.44 6.92
C HIS A 7 -1.97 -36.40 6.27
N ASP A 8 -0.78 -35.92 5.93
CA ASP A 8 0.26 -36.74 5.29
C ASP A 8 0.81 -37.85 6.21
N VAL A 9 0.84 -37.61 7.53
CA VAL A 9 1.17 -38.64 8.52
C VAL A 9 0.07 -39.70 8.57
N SER A 10 -1.20 -39.29 8.56
CA SER A 10 -2.34 -40.21 8.61
C SER A 10 -2.45 -41.09 7.36
N GLU A 11 -1.98 -40.61 6.21
CA GLU A 11 -1.92 -41.37 4.96
C GLU A 11 -0.64 -42.20 4.80
N GLY A 12 0.29 -42.13 5.76
CA GLY A 12 1.59 -42.83 5.69
C GLY A 12 2.56 -42.25 4.66
N LYS A 13 2.31 -41.04 4.15
CA LYS A 13 3.22 -40.31 3.24
C LYS A 13 4.44 -39.76 3.98
N ILE A 14 4.25 -39.34 5.24
CA ILE A 14 5.34 -38.95 6.13
C ILE A 14 5.42 -39.98 7.25
N THR A 15 6.54 -40.70 7.29
CA THR A 15 6.84 -41.71 8.33
C THR A 15 8.04 -41.33 9.19
N ASP A 16 8.78 -40.29 8.81
CA ASP A 16 9.97 -39.81 9.51
C ASP A 16 9.66 -38.58 10.37
N VAL A 17 10.25 -38.52 11.57
CA VAL A 17 10.01 -37.45 12.55
C VAL A 17 10.57 -36.10 12.10
N LYS A 18 11.71 -36.09 11.39
CA LYS A 18 12.32 -34.88 10.85
C LYS A 18 11.42 -34.29 9.78
N ASP A 19 10.90 -35.11 8.87
CA ASP A 19 9.99 -34.66 7.82
C ASP A 19 8.70 -34.05 8.40
N TYR A 20 8.12 -34.67 9.43
CA TYR A 20 6.94 -34.14 10.11
C TYR A 20 7.21 -32.81 10.84
N ILE A 21 8.34 -32.68 11.55
CA ILE A 21 8.70 -31.44 12.23
C ILE A 21 8.98 -30.32 11.21
N MET A 22 9.64 -30.63 10.09
CA MET A 22 9.90 -29.66 9.02
C MET A 22 8.60 -29.17 8.37
N GLN A 23 7.59 -30.03 8.22
CA GLN A 23 6.25 -29.62 7.78
C GLN A 23 5.59 -28.68 8.80
N CYS A 24 5.67 -29.00 10.09
CA CYS A 24 5.12 -28.16 11.16
C CYS A 24 5.84 -26.81 11.30
N ALA A 25 7.16 -26.76 11.03
CA ALA A 25 7.98 -25.54 11.09
C ALA A 25 7.46 -24.41 10.19
N ARG A 26 6.62 -24.76 9.20
CA ARG A 26 5.94 -23.82 8.30
C ARG A 26 4.87 -22.95 8.96
N ALA A 27 4.40 -23.34 10.14
CA ALA A 27 3.45 -22.56 10.91
C ALA A 27 4.14 -21.43 11.71
N PHE A 28 5.47 -21.36 11.73
CA PHE A 28 6.23 -20.46 12.59
C PHE A 28 6.70 -19.20 11.86
N GLY A 29 6.87 -18.10 12.60
CA GLY A 29 7.21 -16.79 12.03
C GLY A 29 8.49 -16.76 11.19
N ALA A 30 9.43 -17.68 11.43
CA ALA A 30 10.65 -17.79 10.64
C ALA A 30 10.40 -18.15 9.16
N THR A 31 9.27 -18.82 8.86
CA THR A 31 8.89 -19.31 7.53
C THR A 31 7.66 -18.61 6.97
N ILE A 32 7.28 -17.45 7.53
CA ILE A 32 6.06 -16.70 7.15
C ILE A 32 5.96 -16.38 5.66
N MET A 33 7.12 -16.23 4.98
CA MET A 33 7.20 -15.97 3.54
C MET A 33 6.65 -17.12 2.69
N MET A 34 6.48 -18.31 3.29
CA MET A 34 5.94 -19.51 2.65
C MET A 34 4.49 -19.79 3.05
N ARG A 35 3.77 -18.80 3.61
CA ARG A 35 2.39 -19.00 4.09
C ARG A 35 1.45 -19.51 2.99
N ASP A 36 1.61 -18.99 1.78
CA ASP A 36 0.74 -19.30 0.64
C ASP A 36 1.25 -20.48 -0.20
N GLU A 37 2.44 -21.01 0.11
CA GLU A 37 3.03 -22.16 -0.58
C GLU A 37 2.34 -23.47 -0.14
N PRO A 38 2.25 -24.52 -1.00
CA PRO A 38 1.73 -25.83 -0.59
C PRO A 38 2.57 -26.48 0.50
N LEU A 39 2.01 -27.07 1.57
CA LEU A 39 2.74 -27.57 2.76
C LEU A 39 3.97 -28.45 2.51
N GLY A 40 4.00 -29.20 1.39
CA GLY A 40 5.14 -30.04 1.00
C GLY A 40 6.34 -29.29 0.39
N THR A 41 6.23 -27.98 0.12
CA THR A 41 7.34 -27.19 -0.42
C THR A 41 8.51 -27.14 0.59
N PRO A 42 9.73 -27.54 0.21
CA PRO A 42 10.89 -27.47 1.08
C PRO A 42 11.20 -26.03 1.51
N ILE A 43 11.54 -25.83 2.78
CA ILE A 43 11.96 -24.52 3.30
C ILE A 43 13.30 -24.15 2.61
N PRO A 44 13.41 -23.04 1.87
CA PRO A 44 14.66 -22.64 1.24
C PRO A 44 15.59 -21.94 2.23
N GLU A 45 16.77 -21.56 1.77
CA GLU A 45 17.49 -20.43 2.38
C GLU A 45 16.85 -19.14 1.87
N PHE A 46 16.53 -18.22 2.79
CA PHE A 46 15.86 -16.97 2.46
C PHE A 46 16.88 -15.91 2.04
N GLU A 47 16.47 -15.05 1.11
CA GLU A 47 17.23 -13.89 0.67
C GLU A 47 16.52 -12.59 1.09
N PRO A 48 17.27 -11.53 1.45
CA PRO A 48 16.67 -10.25 1.84
C PRO A 48 15.90 -9.62 0.67
N SER A 49 14.75 -9.00 0.95
CA SER A 49 14.02 -8.24 -0.07
C SER A 49 14.81 -7.05 -0.59
N THR A 50 15.00 -6.96 -1.92
CA THR A 50 15.75 -5.87 -2.55
C THR A 50 15.01 -4.53 -2.56
N TYR A 51 13.79 -4.46 -2.02
CA TYR A 51 12.95 -3.25 -2.07
C TYR A 51 13.67 -2.00 -1.52
N SER A 52 14.15 -2.07 -0.27
CA SER A 52 14.83 -0.93 0.37
C SER A 52 16.17 -0.64 -0.30
N LYS A 53 16.92 -1.66 -0.72
CA LYS A 53 18.17 -1.49 -1.47
C LYS A 53 17.94 -0.70 -2.76
N ASN A 54 16.96 -1.11 -3.56
CA ASN A 54 16.61 -0.45 -4.82
C ASN A 54 16.09 0.99 -4.58
N ALA A 55 15.37 1.23 -3.48
CA ALA A 55 14.91 2.57 -3.11
C ALA A 55 16.07 3.51 -2.76
N ILE A 56 17.10 3.03 -2.05
CA ILE A 56 18.32 3.80 -1.76
C ILE A 56 19.03 4.20 -3.06
N GLU A 57 19.20 3.25 -3.99
CA GLU A 57 19.85 3.50 -5.27
C GLU A 57 19.13 4.59 -6.07
N LYS A 58 17.80 4.46 -6.21
CA LYS A 58 16.97 5.48 -6.88
C LYS A 58 17.05 6.85 -6.21
N ALA A 59 17.02 6.89 -4.88
CA ALA A 59 17.11 8.16 -4.14
C ALA A 59 18.49 8.82 -4.30
N ARG A 60 19.58 8.03 -4.38
CA ARG A 60 20.94 8.54 -4.66
C ARG A 60 21.09 9.05 -6.09
N GLU A 61 20.55 8.33 -7.06
CA GLU A 61 20.52 8.77 -8.46
C GLU A 61 19.77 10.09 -8.58
N ARG A 62 18.57 10.18 -7.99
CA ARG A 62 17.79 11.41 -8.00
C ARG A 62 18.51 12.57 -7.29
N LEU A 63 19.15 12.31 -6.15
CA LEU A 63 19.92 13.34 -5.44
C LEU A 63 21.05 13.88 -6.32
N LYS A 64 21.76 13.00 -7.02
CA LYS A 64 22.83 13.39 -7.94
C LYS A 64 22.28 14.20 -9.11
N GLU A 65 21.17 13.80 -9.70
CA GLU A 65 20.49 14.58 -10.74
C GLU A 65 20.17 15.99 -10.25
N LEU A 66 19.50 16.12 -9.10
CA LEU A 66 19.12 17.40 -8.51
C LEU A 66 20.33 18.32 -8.26
N GLN A 67 21.46 17.75 -7.83
CA GLN A 67 22.71 18.49 -7.62
C GLN A 67 23.38 18.97 -8.92
N CYS A 68 23.06 18.35 -10.05
CA CYS A 68 23.62 18.68 -11.36
C CYS A 68 22.68 19.51 -12.24
N MET A 69 21.43 19.72 -11.83
CA MET A 69 20.48 20.53 -12.60
C MET A 69 20.89 22.00 -12.66
N SER A 70 20.70 22.61 -13.82
CA SER A 70 20.79 24.06 -14.01
C SER A 70 19.56 24.78 -13.43
N ASN A 71 19.70 26.08 -13.18
CA ASN A 71 18.59 26.92 -12.70
C ASN A 71 17.37 26.85 -13.63
N ASP A 72 17.58 26.90 -14.95
CA ASP A 72 16.50 26.81 -15.93
C ASP A 72 15.75 25.47 -15.86
N GLU A 73 16.48 24.36 -15.65
CA GLU A 73 15.87 23.04 -15.47
C GLU A 73 15.09 22.94 -14.15
N ILE A 74 15.61 23.55 -13.08
CA ILE A 74 14.92 23.61 -11.77
C ILE A 74 13.65 24.43 -11.89
N GLU A 75 13.68 25.59 -12.55
CA GLU A 75 12.51 26.42 -12.80
C GLU A 75 11.47 25.69 -13.66
N ALA A 76 11.91 25.02 -14.73
CA ALA A 76 11.04 24.25 -15.60
C ALA A 76 10.35 23.08 -14.86
N GLN A 77 11.08 22.34 -14.02
CA GLN A 77 10.49 21.26 -13.21
C GLN A 77 9.53 21.81 -12.15
N THR A 78 9.91 22.89 -11.46
CA THR A 78 9.06 23.54 -10.45
C THR A 78 7.74 24.02 -11.07
N GLU A 79 7.79 24.67 -12.23
CA GLU A 79 6.60 25.09 -12.95
C GLU A 79 5.77 23.89 -13.45
N GLY A 80 6.43 22.88 -14.01
CA GLY A 80 5.78 21.67 -14.49
C GLY A 80 5.02 20.93 -13.39
N GLU A 81 5.61 20.79 -12.20
CA GLU A 81 4.96 20.18 -11.04
C GLU A 81 3.79 21.03 -10.52
N TYR A 82 3.97 22.35 -10.43
CA TYR A 82 2.90 23.26 -10.03
C TYR A 82 1.69 23.16 -10.97
N GLN A 83 1.90 23.22 -12.28
CA GLN A 83 0.82 23.12 -13.26
C GLN A 83 0.16 21.74 -13.25
N SER A 84 0.94 20.68 -13.06
CA SER A 84 0.43 19.31 -12.96
C SER A 84 -0.44 19.12 -11.71
N GLU A 85 -0.01 19.65 -10.57
CA GLU A 85 -0.76 19.64 -9.32
C GLU A 85 -2.07 20.41 -9.46
N LEU A 86 -2.00 21.62 -10.00
CA LEU A 86 -3.16 22.47 -10.23
C LEU A 86 -4.17 21.78 -11.16
N LYS A 87 -3.70 21.17 -12.26
CA LYS A 87 -4.54 20.41 -13.20
C LYS A 87 -5.19 19.21 -12.51
N ARG A 88 -4.44 18.46 -11.70
CA ARG A 88 -4.95 17.31 -10.95
C ARG A 88 -6.04 17.73 -9.97
N LYS A 89 -5.80 18.77 -9.17
CA LYS A 89 -6.80 19.29 -8.22
C LYS A 89 -8.05 19.81 -8.93
N LYS A 90 -7.90 20.57 -10.03
CA LYS A 90 -9.05 21.02 -10.84
C LYS A 90 -9.88 19.86 -11.36
N LYS A 91 -9.23 18.85 -11.94
CA LYS A 91 -9.91 17.65 -12.45
C LYS A 91 -10.67 16.93 -11.33
N TYR A 92 -10.00 16.71 -10.20
CA TYR A 92 -10.63 16.04 -9.05
C TYR A 92 -11.82 16.83 -8.49
N ALA A 93 -11.68 18.15 -8.31
CA ALA A 93 -12.76 19.02 -7.85
C ALA A 93 -13.96 18.96 -8.79
N GLN A 94 -13.72 18.94 -10.11
CA GLN A 94 -14.77 18.75 -11.11
C GLN A 94 -15.45 17.38 -10.98
N GLU A 95 -14.69 16.29 -10.91
CA GLU A 95 -15.23 14.93 -10.77
C GLU A 95 -16.08 14.78 -9.50
N LYS A 96 -15.66 15.41 -8.41
CA LYS A 96 -16.41 15.44 -7.15
C LYS A 96 -17.68 16.27 -7.25
N LEU A 97 -17.63 17.44 -7.87
CA LEU A 97 -18.82 18.26 -8.12
C LEU A 97 -19.84 17.51 -8.98
N GLU A 98 -19.38 16.85 -10.06
CA GLU A 98 -20.24 16.03 -10.92
C GLU A 98 -20.86 14.85 -10.16
N THR A 99 -20.10 14.19 -9.30
CA THR A 99 -20.59 13.10 -8.44
C THR A 99 -21.65 13.61 -7.48
N LYS A 100 -21.41 14.75 -6.81
CA LYS A 100 -22.39 15.40 -5.93
C LYS A 100 -23.68 15.76 -6.68
N ASN A 101 -23.57 16.26 -7.90
CA ASN A 101 -24.72 16.58 -8.74
C ASN A 101 -25.54 15.33 -9.10
N ARG A 102 -24.88 14.22 -9.45
CA ARG A 102 -25.55 12.93 -9.71
C ARG A 102 -26.29 12.41 -8.49
N TYR A 103 -25.63 12.40 -7.32
CA TYR A 103 -26.26 11.97 -6.07
C TYR A 103 -27.43 12.86 -5.67
N THR A 104 -27.27 14.19 -5.77
CA THR A 104 -28.33 15.15 -5.44
C THR A 104 -29.53 14.99 -6.37
N LYS A 105 -29.30 14.79 -7.67
CA LYS A 105 -30.36 14.52 -8.63
C LYS A 105 -31.12 13.23 -8.28
N MET A 106 -30.40 12.13 -8.04
CA MET A 106 -31.03 10.86 -7.66
C MET A 106 -31.81 11.00 -6.35
N LEU A 107 -31.28 11.76 -5.39
CA LEU A 107 -31.94 12.01 -4.12
C LEU A 107 -33.28 12.74 -4.32
N VAL A 108 -33.33 13.73 -5.22
CA VAL A 108 -34.59 14.41 -5.62
C VAL A 108 -35.56 13.40 -6.24
N ASP A 109 -35.10 12.54 -7.15
CA ASP A 109 -35.93 11.53 -7.80
C ASP A 109 -36.50 10.52 -6.79
N VAL A 110 -35.68 10.05 -5.84
CA VAL A 110 -36.12 9.15 -4.75
C VAL A 110 -37.11 9.86 -3.82
N TYR A 111 -36.92 11.14 -3.52
CA TYR A 111 -37.89 11.92 -2.75
C TYR A 111 -39.24 12.04 -3.47
N ALA A 112 -39.24 12.25 -4.78
CA ALA A 112 -40.47 12.34 -5.58
C ALA A 112 -41.18 11.00 -5.77
N TRP A 113 -40.45 9.88 -5.76
CA TRP A 113 -41.01 8.55 -5.94
C TRP A 113 -42.01 8.19 -4.83
N GLN A 114 -43.24 7.82 -5.22
CA GLN A 114 -44.27 7.34 -4.29
C GLN A 114 -44.09 5.84 -4.08
N ALA A 115 -43.76 5.44 -2.86
CA ALA A 115 -43.62 4.03 -2.50
C ALA A 115 -45.00 3.33 -2.63
N PRO A 116 -45.09 2.19 -3.35
CA PRO A 116 -46.39 1.54 -3.62
C PRO A 116 -46.99 0.87 -2.37
N THR A 117 -46.16 0.52 -1.38
CA THR A 117 -46.61 -0.05 -0.10
C THR A 117 -45.78 0.49 1.07
N SER A 118 -46.24 0.26 2.30
CA SER A 118 -45.50 0.63 3.52
C SER A 118 -44.12 -0.03 3.61
N ASP A 119 -43.97 -1.26 3.15
CA ASP A 119 -42.66 -1.96 3.15
C ASP A 119 -41.67 -1.29 2.20
N HIS A 120 -42.15 -0.82 1.05
CA HIS A 120 -41.34 -0.02 0.12
C HIS A 120 -40.98 1.36 0.69
N GLY A 121 -41.71 1.85 1.70
CA GLY A 121 -41.34 3.05 2.46
C GLY A 121 -39.98 2.89 3.17
N LYS A 122 -39.69 1.70 3.72
CA LYS A 122 -38.38 1.39 4.33
C LYS A 122 -37.27 1.37 3.29
N LEU A 123 -37.55 0.83 2.10
CA LEU A 123 -36.61 0.85 0.97
C LEU A 123 -36.31 2.28 0.53
N LYS A 124 -37.34 3.14 0.40
CA LYS A 124 -37.16 4.56 0.08
C LYS A 124 -36.24 5.25 1.09
N GLN A 125 -36.49 5.02 2.38
CA GLN A 125 -35.68 5.61 3.45
C GLN A 125 -34.23 5.12 3.39
N PHE A 126 -34.03 3.81 3.21
CA PHE A 126 -32.70 3.24 3.04
C PHE A 126 -31.95 3.87 1.86
N CYS A 127 -32.59 4.01 0.69
CA CYS A 127 -31.97 4.66 -0.47
C CYS A 127 -31.57 6.12 -0.18
N ILE A 128 -32.42 6.88 0.52
CA ILE A 128 -32.13 8.26 0.93
C ILE A 128 -30.89 8.30 1.83
N ASP A 129 -30.83 7.40 2.82
CA ASP A 129 -29.74 7.36 3.79
C ASP A 129 -28.42 7.00 3.11
N GLN A 130 -28.42 6.00 2.23
CA GLN A 130 -27.24 5.63 1.43
C GLN A 130 -26.74 6.80 0.56
N LEU A 131 -27.63 7.54 -0.09
CA LEU A 131 -27.25 8.71 -0.90
C LEU A 131 -26.68 9.84 -0.05
N LYS A 132 -27.28 10.11 1.11
CA LYS A 132 -26.78 11.14 2.04
C LYS A 132 -25.41 10.79 2.61
N GLU A 133 -25.21 9.54 3.01
CA GLU A 133 -23.91 9.05 3.48
C GLU A 133 -22.86 9.12 2.37
N SER A 134 -23.21 8.71 1.15
CA SER A 134 -22.30 8.80 0.00
C SER A 134 -21.94 10.25 -0.30
N ILE A 135 -22.90 11.20 -0.27
CA ILE A 135 -22.58 12.64 -0.39
C ILE A 135 -21.66 13.08 0.74
N LYS A 136 -21.90 12.66 1.97
CA LYS A 136 -21.06 13.04 3.10
C LYS A 136 -19.62 12.56 2.92
N TRP A 137 -19.40 11.31 2.51
CA TRP A 137 -18.06 10.71 2.48
C TRP A 137 -17.34 10.90 1.15
N ASP A 138 -18.03 10.70 0.03
CA ASP A 138 -17.42 10.83 -1.29
C ASP A 138 -17.17 12.29 -1.66
N CYS A 139 -18.02 13.20 -1.18
CA CYS A 139 -17.99 14.61 -1.58
C CYS A 139 -17.48 15.53 -0.45
N ASP A 140 -16.88 14.97 0.60
CA ASP A 140 -16.22 15.75 1.65
C ASP A 140 -14.96 16.47 1.15
N ASN A 141 -14.50 17.45 1.92
CA ASN A 141 -13.19 18.11 1.77
C ASN A 141 -12.94 18.79 0.40
N MET A 142 -13.99 19.13 -0.35
CA MET A 142 -13.85 19.90 -1.61
C MET A 142 -13.24 21.29 -1.39
N GLU A 143 -13.55 21.93 -0.27
CA GLU A 143 -13.02 23.25 0.12
C GLU A 143 -11.64 23.16 0.82
N GLY A 144 -11.24 21.94 1.21
CA GLY A 144 -10.00 21.67 1.94
C GLY A 144 -8.88 21.17 1.03
N TYR A 145 -8.39 19.96 1.30
CA TYR A 145 -7.22 19.38 0.64
C TYR A 145 -7.31 19.36 -0.90
N TYR A 146 -8.51 19.21 -1.44
CA TYR A 146 -8.74 19.10 -2.87
C TYR A 146 -9.03 20.43 -3.57
N ASN A 147 -9.09 21.54 -2.82
CA ASN A 147 -9.32 22.86 -3.39
C ASN A 147 -8.12 23.26 -4.28
N PRO A 148 -8.31 23.56 -5.58
CA PRO A 148 -7.25 24.05 -6.45
C PRO A 148 -6.57 25.33 -5.94
N GLU A 149 -7.28 26.19 -5.20
CA GLU A 149 -6.74 27.43 -4.63
C GLU A 149 -5.75 27.17 -3.49
N SER A 150 -5.75 25.97 -2.90
CA SER A 150 -4.78 25.58 -1.89
C SER A 150 -3.39 25.30 -2.46
N VAL A 151 -3.24 25.18 -3.79
CA VAL A 151 -1.95 24.89 -4.42
C VAL A 151 -1.07 26.14 -4.38
N LYS A 152 -0.08 26.11 -3.50
CA LYS A 152 0.96 27.15 -3.41
C LYS A 152 2.11 26.78 -4.32
N LYS A 153 2.47 27.70 -5.23
CA LYS A 153 3.67 27.57 -6.04
C LYS A 153 4.89 27.80 -5.15
N GLN A 154 5.81 26.84 -5.12
CA GLN A 154 7.11 26.99 -4.48
C GLN A 154 8.03 27.82 -5.36
N THR A 155 9.00 28.49 -4.75
CA THR A 155 10.16 29.00 -5.48
C THR A 155 11.02 27.83 -5.96
N ALA A 156 11.83 28.05 -7.00
CA ALA A 156 12.74 27.04 -7.54
C ALA A 156 13.69 26.50 -6.47
N GLN A 157 14.18 27.39 -5.58
CA GLN A 157 15.07 27.02 -4.48
C GLN A 157 14.37 26.20 -3.40
N GLU A 158 13.14 26.57 -3.01
CA GLU A 158 12.35 25.79 -2.04
C GLU A 158 12.03 24.40 -2.58
N TRP A 159 11.68 24.31 -3.86
CA TRP A 159 11.43 23.04 -4.54
C TRP A 159 12.68 22.15 -4.56
N LEU A 160 13.83 22.72 -4.94
CA LEU A 160 15.10 21.99 -4.97
C LEU A 160 15.48 21.49 -3.57
N ASN A 161 15.45 22.36 -2.57
CA ASN A 161 15.78 22.00 -1.18
C ASN A 161 14.86 20.91 -0.65
N SER A 162 13.54 21.04 -0.87
CA SER A 162 12.54 20.04 -0.46
C SER A 162 12.80 18.67 -1.09
N ASN A 163 13.16 18.63 -2.38
CA ASN A 163 13.44 17.39 -3.09
C ASN A 163 14.77 16.76 -2.64
N ILE A 164 15.81 17.56 -2.40
CA ILE A 164 17.08 17.09 -1.83
C ILE A 164 16.85 16.49 -0.44
N GLU A 165 16.14 17.21 0.43
CA GLU A 165 15.82 16.72 1.77
C GLU A 165 14.99 15.42 1.72
N ARG A 166 14.04 15.31 0.78
CA ARG A 166 13.28 14.06 0.59
C ARG A 166 14.21 12.91 0.23
N CYS A 167 15.11 13.10 -0.73
CA CYS A 167 16.07 12.06 -1.12
C CYS A 167 16.96 11.64 0.06
N LEU A 168 17.42 12.60 0.88
CA LEU A 168 18.24 12.32 2.06
C LEU A 168 17.46 11.51 3.11
N ARG A 169 16.20 11.89 3.39
CA ARG A 169 15.32 11.13 4.29
C ARG A 169 15.05 9.73 3.77
N ASP A 170 14.81 9.57 2.47
CA ASP A 170 14.55 8.27 1.83
C ASP A 170 15.80 7.38 1.93
N ILE A 171 17.00 7.92 1.67
CA ILE A 171 18.27 7.20 1.84
C ILE A 171 18.44 6.75 3.29
N GLU A 172 18.23 7.64 4.27
CA GLU A 172 18.38 7.30 5.69
C GLU A 172 17.38 6.22 6.11
N TYR A 173 16.10 6.40 5.80
CA TYR A 173 15.03 5.47 6.15
C TYR A 173 15.27 4.10 5.54
N HIS A 174 15.50 4.04 4.23
CA HIS A 174 15.68 2.76 3.55
C HIS A 174 17.01 2.08 3.90
N SER A 175 18.05 2.82 4.28
CA SER A 175 19.29 2.22 4.80
C SER A 175 19.01 1.45 6.10
N LYS A 176 18.27 2.06 7.05
CA LYS A 176 17.86 1.40 8.30
C LYS A 176 16.96 0.19 8.04
N GLU A 177 16.01 0.30 7.10
CA GLU A 177 15.13 -0.81 6.77
C GLU A 177 15.85 -1.94 6.02
N TRP A 178 16.86 -1.63 5.21
CA TRP A 178 17.71 -2.63 4.56
C TRP A 178 18.51 -3.42 5.60
N GLU A 179 19.13 -2.75 6.57
CA GLU A 179 19.86 -3.41 7.66
C GLU A 179 18.95 -4.37 8.44
N LYS A 180 17.75 -3.91 8.82
CA LYS A 180 16.76 -4.76 9.50
C LYS A 180 16.30 -5.95 8.66
N GLU A 181 16.14 -5.77 7.35
CA GLU A 181 15.71 -6.86 6.46
C GLU A 181 16.81 -7.92 6.32
N VAL A 182 18.07 -7.50 6.22
CA VAL A 182 19.23 -8.40 6.24
C VAL A 182 19.31 -9.15 7.57
N GLU A 183 19.17 -8.44 8.70
CA GLU A 183 19.17 -9.04 10.04
C GLU A 183 18.06 -10.10 10.19
N ARG A 184 16.80 -9.73 9.89
CA ARG A 184 15.66 -10.66 9.94
C ARG A 184 15.86 -11.87 9.04
N THR A 185 16.44 -11.70 7.85
CA THR A 185 16.72 -12.81 6.94
C THR A 185 17.77 -13.74 7.53
N ASN A 186 18.85 -13.20 8.08
CA ASN A 186 19.88 -13.97 8.77
C ASN A 186 19.32 -14.72 9.97
N GLU A 187 18.47 -14.10 10.79
CA GLU A 187 17.80 -14.75 11.92
C GLU A 187 16.90 -15.91 11.49
N ARG A 188 16.12 -15.73 10.42
CA ARG A 188 15.29 -16.81 9.84
C ARG A 188 16.16 -17.98 9.36
N ASN A 189 17.22 -17.68 8.61
CA ASN A 189 18.14 -18.69 8.10
C ASN A 189 18.86 -19.42 9.24
N LEU A 190 19.29 -18.71 10.28
CA LEU A 190 19.87 -19.30 11.48
C LEU A 190 18.89 -20.23 12.19
N TRP A 191 17.64 -19.81 12.37
CA TRP A 191 16.59 -20.62 12.99
C TRP A 191 16.33 -21.91 12.21
N VAL A 192 16.19 -21.81 10.88
CA VAL A 192 16.00 -22.99 10.00
C VAL A 192 17.21 -23.91 10.05
N LYS A 193 18.43 -23.35 10.06
CA LYS A 193 19.66 -24.13 10.17
C LYS A 193 19.75 -24.89 11.50
N GLN A 194 19.53 -24.20 12.62
CA GLN A 194 19.53 -24.82 13.95
C GLN A 194 18.51 -25.95 14.06
N LEU A 195 17.32 -25.76 13.48
CA LEU A 195 16.30 -26.80 13.44
C LEU A 195 16.79 -28.02 12.64
N ARG A 196 17.38 -27.82 11.46
CA ARG A 196 17.96 -28.90 10.64
C ARG A 196 19.08 -29.64 11.35
N ASP A 197 19.95 -28.89 12.02
CA ASP A 197 21.11 -29.44 12.74
C ASP A 197 20.69 -30.26 13.96
N SER A 198 19.50 -30.03 14.54
CA SER A 198 18.99 -30.81 15.68
C SER A 198 18.65 -32.28 15.37
N PHE A 199 18.65 -32.66 14.08
CA PHE A 199 18.37 -34.02 13.61
C PHE A 199 19.64 -34.77 13.17
N ASN A 200 20.81 -34.14 13.29
CA ASN A 200 22.11 -34.71 12.93
C ASN A 200 22.82 -35.29 14.15
#